data_AF-A0A1Y3UG98-F1
#
_entry.id   AF-A0A1Y3UG98-F1
#
_cell.length_a   1.000
_cell.length_b   1.000
_cell.length_c   1.000
_cell.angle_alpha   90.00
_cell.angle_beta   90.00
_cell.angle_gamma   90.00
#
_symmetry.space_group_name_H-M   'P 1'
#
loop_
_entity.id
_entity.type
_entity.pdbx_description
1 polymer ?
#
loop_
_entity_poly.entity_id
_entity_poly.type
_entity_poly.pdbx_seq_one_letter_code
_entity_poly.pdbx_strand_id
1 'polypeptide(L)'
;MGSAAPEAGGAFEEAGGGSEAAGAGASGSESSAPPDAKAADLSTETFLAELARKSEEAGSAATSEDAGEVAVSWTEERGLVSLASDVLTAYGDIATATLATSGYLDLRGNVWAALVQDARGWVDVVTVTSAADDGSATVHVARLLASAAPES
;
A
#
# COMPACT_ATOMS: atom_id res chain seq x y z
N MET A 1 -5.48 67.36 -13.90
CA MET A 1 -4.07 66.97 -13.69
C MET A 1 -4.07 65.52 -13.26
N GLY A 2 -3.48 64.52 -13.90
CA GLY A 2 -2.40 64.52 -14.89
C GLY A 2 -1.28 63.60 -14.40
N SER A 3 -1.13 62.44 -15.06
CA SER A 3 0.10 61.63 -15.22
C SER A 3 0.57 60.76 -14.03
N ALA A 4 1.11 59.54 -14.21
CA ALA A 4 1.27 58.67 -15.39
C ALA A 4 1.62 57.24 -14.94
N ALA A 5 1.29 56.26 -15.78
CA ALA A 5 1.82 54.89 -15.76
C ALA A 5 3.29 54.84 -16.19
N PRO A 6 3.95 53.67 -16.03
CA PRO A 6 4.82 53.18 -17.10
C PRO A 6 4.39 51.80 -17.62
N GLU A 7 4.39 51.67 -18.96
CA GLU A 7 4.30 50.43 -19.73
C GLU A 7 5.67 50.03 -20.32
N ALA A 8 5.82 48.72 -20.49
CA ALA A 8 6.40 47.97 -21.63
C ALA A 8 7.92 47.83 -21.87
N GLY A 9 8.27 46.56 -22.20
CA GLY A 9 9.38 46.13 -23.07
C GLY A 9 10.61 45.64 -22.32
N GLY A 10 11.16 44.44 -22.48
CA GLY A 10 10.97 43.36 -23.45
C GLY A 10 12.36 42.74 -23.70
N ALA A 11 12.51 41.42 -23.55
CA ALA A 11 13.56 40.64 -24.21
C ALA A 11 13.24 39.14 -24.08
N PHE A 12 12.90 38.55 -25.22
CA PHE A 12 12.90 37.13 -25.51
C PHE A 12 14.36 36.71 -25.76
N GLU A 13 14.81 35.60 -25.21
CA GLU A 13 15.85 34.79 -25.84
C GLU A 13 15.42 33.33 -25.80
N GLU A 14 15.05 32.87 -26.99
CA GLU A 14 14.92 31.49 -27.44
C GLU A 14 16.32 30.89 -27.58
N ALA A 15 16.53 29.72 -26.98
CA ALA A 15 17.64 28.85 -27.33
C ALA A 15 17.12 27.42 -27.51
N GLY A 16 16.65 27.15 -28.72
CA GLY A 16 17.29 26.16 -29.60
C GLY A 16 17.34 24.73 -29.09
N GLY A 17 16.46 23.89 -29.66
CA GLY A 17 16.36 22.46 -29.39
C GLY A 17 17.55 21.59 -29.83
N GLY A 18 17.41 20.31 -29.51
CA GLY A 18 18.28 19.22 -29.95
C GLY A 18 17.87 17.89 -29.31
N SER A 19 17.34 17.00 -30.15
CA SER A 19 16.77 15.69 -29.83
C SER A 19 17.79 14.66 -29.30
N GLU A 20 17.32 13.84 -28.37
CA GLU A 20 17.62 12.44 -28.00
C GLU A 20 18.99 11.82 -28.31
N ALA A 21 19.58 11.20 -27.27
CA ALA A 21 20.27 9.91 -27.41
C ALA A 21 20.14 9.09 -26.11
N ALA A 22 19.69 7.85 -26.30
CA ALA A 22 19.46 6.83 -25.28
C ALA A 22 20.70 6.50 -24.45
N GLY A 23 20.49 6.30 -23.14
CA GLY A 23 21.47 5.76 -22.21
C GLY A 23 20.80 4.74 -21.30
N ALA A 24 21.08 3.47 -21.57
CA ALA A 24 20.60 2.31 -20.84
C ALA A 24 21.10 2.28 -19.40
N GLY A 25 20.30 1.69 -18.50
CA GLY A 25 20.80 1.10 -17.27
C GLY A 25 20.00 1.42 -16.01
N ALA A 26 18.87 0.74 -15.82
CA ALA A 26 18.42 0.37 -14.48
C ALA A 26 17.62 -0.92 -14.62
N SER A 27 18.31 -2.04 -14.39
CA SER A 27 17.72 -3.35 -14.18
C SER A 27 16.91 -3.29 -12.89
N GLY A 28 15.66 -2.82 -12.98
CA GLY A 28 14.68 -3.01 -11.93
C GLY A 28 14.41 -4.51 -11.84
N SER A 29 14.73 -5.12 -10.70
CA SER A 29 14.22 -6.44 -10.38
C SER A 29 12.70 -6.41 -10.55
N GLU A 30 12.22 -7.07 -11.59
CA GLU A 30 10.81 -7.34 -11.79
C GLU A 30 10.35 -8.16 -10.58
N SER A 31 9.72 -7.46 -9.64
CA SER A 31 8.91 -8.06 -8.59
C SER A 31 7.97 -9.02 -9.28
N SER A 32 8.20 -10.31 -9.11
CA SER A 32 7.44 -11.36 -9.76
C SER A 32 5.98 -11.23 -9.33
N ALA A 33 5.17 -10.61 -10.17
CA ALA A 33 3.72 -10.62 -10.00
C ALA A 33 3.24 -12.06 -10.17
N PRO A 34 2.59 -12.67 -9.16
CA PRO A 34 1.99 -13.99 -9.34
C PRO A 34 0.80 -13.90 -10.32
N PRO A 35 0.48 -15.02 -11.00
CA PRO A 35 -0.46 -15.04 -12.13
C PRO A 35 -1.90 -14.79 -11.71
N ASP A 36 -2.66 -14.15 -12.62
CA ASP A 36 -4.09 -13.89 -12.63
C ASP A 36 -4.98 -14.97 -11.97
N ALA A 37 -5.17 -14.87 -10.65
CA ALA A 37 -6.44 -15.23 -10.05
C ALA A 37 -7.32 -13.98 -10.17
N LYS A 38 -8.44 -14.07 -10.91
CA LYS A 38 -9.44 -13.00 -11.09
C LYS A 38 -9.48 -12.13 -9.84
N ALA A 39 -8.94 -10.91 -9.90
CA ALA A 39 -8.86 -10.03 -8.76
C ALA A 39 -10.27 -9.94 -8.17
N ALA A 40 -10.46 -10.52 -6.98
CA ALA A 40 -11.71 -10.38 -6.27
C ALA A 40 -11.98 -8.88 -6.11
N ASP A 41 -13.25 -8.48 -6.20
CA ASP A 41 -13.64 -7.11 -5.88
C ASP A 41 -13.46 -6.95 -4.36
N LEU A 42 -12.24 -6.56 -3.99
CA LEU A 42 -11.81 -6.44 -2.61
C LEU A 42 -12.15 -5.05 -2.10
N SER A 43 -12.66 -5.03 -0.89
CA SER A 43 -13.03 -3.82 -0.19
C SER A 43 -12.67 -3.96 1.28
N THR A 44 -12.83 -2.87 2.01
CA THR A 44 -12.68 -2.86 3.46
C THR A 44 -13.62 -3.85 4.17
N GLU A 45 -14.73 -4.23 3.55
CA GLU A 45 -15.67 -5.20 4.11
C GLU A 45 -15.27 -6.65 3.85
N THR A 46 -14.52 -6.93 2.78
CA THR A 46 -14.27 -8.30 2.29
C THR A 46 -12.82 -8.77 2.46
N PHE A 47 -11.86 -7.85 2.67
CA PHE A 47 -10.44 -8.20 2.65
C PHE A 47 -10.03 -9.23 3.72
N LEU A 48 -10.60 -9.18 4.94
CA LEU A 48 -10.27 -10.14 6.00
C LEU A 48 -10.69 -11.56 5.66
N ALA A 49 -11.86 -11.72 5.04
CA ALA A 49 -12.36 -13.01 4.59
C ALA A 49 -11.47 -13.59 3.49
N GLU A 50 -11.05 -12.76 2.54
CA GLU A 50 -10.12 -13.17 1.48
C GLU A 50 -8.73 -13.51 2.04
N LEU A 51 -8.22 -12.72 2.97
CA LEU A 51 -6.93 -12.95 3.61
C LEU A 51 -6.93 -14.27 4.39
N ALA A 52 -8.04 -14.57 5.10
CA ALA A 52 -8.24 -15.85 5.78
C ALA A 52 -8.27 -17.02 4.78
N ARG A 53 -9.07 -16.93 3.71
CA ARG A 53 -9.14 -17.96 2.66
C ARG A 53 -7.76 -18.28 2.09
N LYS A 54 -7.02 -17.24 1.68
CA LYS A 54 -5.67 -17.41 1.14
C LYS A 54 -4.68 -17.97 2.17
N SER A 55 -4.83 -17.63 3.46
CA SER A 55 -4.00 -18.18 4.54
C SER A 55 -4.21 -19.68 4.73
N GLU A 56 -5.46 -20.14 4.65
CA GLU A 56 -5.80 -21.57 4.74
C GLU A 56 -5.26 -22.37 3.53
N GLU A 57 -5.34 -21.79 2.33
CA GLU A 57 -4.76 -22.37 1.12
C GLU A 57 -3.23 -22.46 1.21
N ALA A 58 -2.57 -21.40 1.66
CA ALA A 58 -1.14 -21.38 1.89
C ALA A 58 -0.72 -22.42 2.94
N GLY A 59 -1.44 -22.48 4.08
CA GLY A 59 -1.18 -23.47 5.13
C GLY A 59 -1.41 -24.92 4.71
N SER A 60 -2.35 -25.16 3.78
CA SER A 60 -2.60 -26.50 3.22
C SER A 60 -1.53 -26.94 2.21
N ALA A 61 -0.83 -25.99 1.60
CA ALA A 61 0.25 -26.24 0.65
C ALA A 61 1.65 -26.18 1.28
N ALA A 62 1.79 -25.59 2.47
CA ALA A 62 3.08 -25.36 3.13
C ALA A 62 3.71 -26.68 3.62
N THR A 63 4.98 -26.88 3.28
CA THR A 63 5.86 -27.83 3.97
C THR A 63 6.36 -27.20 5.27
N SER A 64 6.73 -28.00 6.28
CA SER A 64 7.07 -27.55 7.64
C SER A 64 8.16 -26.48 7.77
N GLU A 65 8.82 -26.06 6.69
CA GLU A 65 9.97 -25.17 6.69
C GLU A 65 9.69 -23.76 6.13
N ASP A 66 8.50 -23.51 5.55
CA ASP A 66 8.20 -22.22 4.91
C ASP A 66 7.29 -21.36 5.81
N ALA A 67 7.78 -20.18 6.20
CA ALA A 67 6.93 -19.17 6.83
C ALA A 67 6.06 -18.52 5.75
N GLY A 68 4.77 -18.88 5.71
CA GLY A 68 3.86 -18.41 4.68
C GLY A 68 3.58 -16.91 4.79
N GLU A 69 3.77 -16.20 3.67
CA GLU A 69 3.25 -14.84 3.46
C GLU A 69 2.07 -14.89 2.50
N VAL A 70 1.00 -14.16 2.86
CA VAL A 70 -0.18 -14.00 2.02
C VAL A 70 -0.56 -12.54 1.95
N ALA A 71 -0.84 -12.02 0.77
CA ALA A 71 -1.21 -10.61 0.63
C ALA A 71 -2.47 -10.35 -0.22
N VAL A 72 -3.11 -9.23 0.09
CA VAL A 72 -4.23 -8.64 -0.62
C VAL A 72 -3.98 -7.14 -0.84
N SER A 73 -4.56 -6.57 -1.90
CA SER A 73 -4.54 -5.14 -2.14
C SER A 73 -5.79 -4.72 -2.90
N TRP A 74 -6.27 -3.52 -2.59
CA TRP A 74 -7.42 -2.91 -3.25
C TRP A 74 -7.33 -1.39 -3.18
N THR A 75 -8.08 -0.71 -4.03
CA THR A 75 -8.16 0.75 -4.06
C THR A 75 -9.61 1.18 -3.88
N GLU A 76 -9.83 2.24 -3.12
CA GLU A 76 -11.14 2.85 -2.95
C GLU A 76 -11.08 4.36 -3.20
N GLU A 77 -12.18 4.92 -3.73
CA GLU A 77 -12.38 6.36 -3.96
C GLU A 77 -12.69 7.09 -2.64
N ARG A 78 -11.81 6.91 -1.66
CA ARG A 78 -11.89 7.46 -0.31
C ARG A 78 -10.48 7.85 0.13
N GLY A 79 -10.37 8.94 0.89
CA GLY A 79 -9.08 9.41 1.40
C GLY A 79 -8.45 8.45 2.42
N LEU A 80 -7.11 8.53 2.53
CA LEU A 80 -6.28 7.66 3.36
C LEU A 80 -6.78 7.51 4.80
N VAL A 81 -7.14 8.62 5.46
CA VAL A 81 -7.53 8.61 6.89
C VAL A 81 -8.81 7.80 7.11
N SER A 82 -9.81 8.01 6.26
CA SER A 82 -11.08 7.27 6.33
C SER A 82 -10.83 5.77 6.11
N LEU A 83 -10.03 5.44 5.10
CA LEU A 83 -9.76 4.05 4.75
C LEU A 83 -8.93 3.32 5.82
N ALA A 84 -7.92 3.98 6.38
CA ALA A 84 -7.14 3.44 7.50
C ALA A 84 -8.00 3.21 8.75
N SER A 85 -8.91 4.13 9.07
CA SER A 85 -9.85 3.99 10.19
C SER A 85 -10.79 2.81 10.01
N ASP A 86 -11.35 2.63 8.81
CA ASP A 86 -12.27 1.54 8.53
C ASP A 86 -11.56 0.18 8.57
N VAL A 87 -10.33 0.10 8.05
CA VAL A 87 -9.51 -1.12 8.15
C VAL A 87 -9.24 -1.49 9.61
N LEU A 88 -8.85 -0.53 10.46
CA LEU A 88 -8.65 -0.80 11.89
C LEU A 88 -9.96 -1.17 12.60
N THR A 89 -11.08 -0.59 12.18
CA THR A 89 -12.40 -0.94 12.71
C THR A 89 -12.74 -2.40 12.39
N ALA A 90 -12.48 -2.85 11.16
CA ALA A 90 -12.67 -4.25 10.77
C ALA A 90 -11.79 -5.22 11.59
N TYR A 91 -10.55 -4.84 11.92
CA TYR A 91 -9.72 -5.61 12.85
C TYR A 91 -10.25 -5.60 14.28
N GLY A 92 -10.90 -4.52 14.71
CA GLY A 92 -11.51 -4.39 16.03
C GLY A 92 -12.63 -5.41 16.30
N ASP A 93 -13.25 -5.95 15.25
CA ASP A 93 -14.25 -7.01 15.35
C ASP A 93 -13.62 -8.41 15.61
N ILE A 94 -12.30 -8.53 15.47
CA ILE A 94 -11.56 -9.76 15.77
C ILE A 94 -11.09 -9.73 17.23
N ALA A 95 -11.76 -10.49 18.10
CA ALA A 95 -11.49 -10.51 19.54
C ALA A 95 -10.04 -10.84 19.94
N THR A 96 -9.30 -11.55 19.08
CA THR A 96 -7.90 -11.97 19.32
C THR A 96 -6.87 -11.08 18.65
N ALA A 97 -7.30 -10.11 17.84
CA ALA A 97 -6.41 -9.18 17.16
C ALA A 97 -6.05 -8.01 18.09
N THR A 98 -4.84 -7.50 17.97
CA THR A 98 -4.35 -6.36 18.73
C THR A 98 -3.49 -5.49 17.82
N LEU A 99 -3.78 -4.19 17.80
CA LEU A 99 -2.94 -3.22 17.14
C LEU A 99 -1.65 -3.03 17.95
N ALA A 100 -0.51 -3.41 17.38
CA ALA A 100 0.80 -3.24 18.01
C ALA A 100 1.34 -1.82 17.83
N THR A 101 1.24 -1.27 16.62
CA THR A 101 1.67 0.11 16.32
C THR A 101 0.99 0.62 15.05
N SER A 102 0.90 1.95 14.92
CA SER A 102 0.48 2.62 13.69
C SER A 102 1.12 3.99 13.54
N GLY A 103 1.21 4.49 12.31
CA GLY A 103 1.73 5.82 12.03
C GLY A 103 1.96 6.10 10.56
N TYR A 104 2.25 7.37 10.24
CA TYR A 104 2.67 7.77 8.91
C TYR A 104 4.11 7.34 8.63
N LEU A 105 4.34 6.77 7.44
CA LEU A 105 5.67 6.32 7.01
C LEU A 105 6.47 7.41 6.31
N ASP A 106 5.79 8.39 5.71
CA ASP A 106 6.43 9.54 5.06
C ASP A 106 6.03 10.87 5.72
N LEU A 107 6.86 11.89 5.53
CA LEU A 107 6.67 13.20 6.14
C LEU A 107 5.54 14.03 5.51
N ARG A 108 5.08 13.69 4.30
CA ARG A 108 3.95 14.36 3.66
C ARG A 108 2.61 13.81 4.14
N GLY A 109 2.60 12.65 4.80
CA GLY A 109 1.40 12.00 5.28
C GLY A 109 0.65 11.24 4.18
N ASN A 110 1.34 10.87 3.10
CA ASN A 110 0.78 10.18 1.96
C ASN A 110 0.68 8.66 2.17
N VAL A 111 1.42 8.13 3.14
CA VAL A 111 1.53 6.71 3.44
C VAL A 111 1.39 6.52 4.93
N TRP A 112 0.44 5.68 5.33
CA TRP A 112 0.22 5.26 6.70
C TRP A 112 0.33 3.74 6.79
N ALA A 113 0.86 3.25 7.91
CA ALA A 113 0.94 1.82 8.16
C ALA A 113 0.57 1.44 9.58
N ALA A 114 0.18 0.18 9.74
CA ALA A 114 -0.08 -0.45 11.02
C ALA A 114 0.43 -1.89 11.05
N LEU A 115 0.78 -2.33 12.25
CA LEU A 115 1.05 -3.73 12.55
C LEU A 115 -0.06 -4.26 13.45
N VAL A 116 -0.81 -5.26 12.97
CA VAL A 116 -1.84 -5.95 13.73
C VAL A 116 -1.37 -7.36 14.00
N GLN A 117 -1.41 -7.79 15.26
CA GLN A 117 -0.99 -9.12 15.68
C GLN A 117 -2.21 -9.88 16.18
N ASP A 118 -2.21 -11.20 16.05
CA ASP A 118 -3.28 -12.04 16.57
C ASP A 118 -2.72 -13.20 17.40
N ALA A 119 -3.44 -13.54 18.45
CA ALA A 119 -3.06 -14.62 19.37
C ALA A 119 -2.91 -16.00 18.69
N ARG A 120 -3.47 -16.19 17.49
CA ARG A 120 -3.28 -17.40 16.65
C ARG A 120 -1.92 -17.47 15.96
N GLY A 121 -1.07 -16.46 16.12
CA GLY A 121 0.32 -16.49 15.65
C GLY A 121 0.55 -15.91 14.25
N TRP A 122 -0.28 -14.95 13.82
CA TRP A 122 -0.04 -14.19 12.60
C TRP A 122 0.16 -12.69 12.90
N VAL A 123 0.84 -12.02 11.97
CA VAL A 123 1.03 -10.55 11.98
C VAL A 123 0.62 -10.00 10.61
N ASP A 124 -0.28 -9.05 10.60
CA ASP A 124 -0.66 -8.30 9.42
C ASP A 124 0.07 -6.97 9.37
N VAL A 125 0.77 -6.74 8.26
CA VAL A 125 1.33 -5.45 7.87
C VAL A 125 0.32 -4.76 6.97
N VAL A 126 -0.30 -3.69 7.48
CA VAL A 126 -1.25 -2.86 6.74
C VAL A 126 -0.53 -1.62 6.25
N THR A 127 -0.64 -1.31 4.96
CA THR A 127 -0.16 -0.06 4.36
C THR A 127 -1.30 0.59 3.58
N VAL A 128 -1.54 1.88 3.82
CA VAL A 128 -2.51 2.69 3.08
C VAL A 128 -1.77 3.83 2.43
N THR A 129 -1.89 3.95 1.11
CA THR A 129 -1.21 4.98 0.31
C THR A 129 -2.25 5.87 -0.36
N SER A 130 -2.17 7.18 -0.14
CA SER A 130 -2.98 8.18 -0.82
C SER A 130 -2.56 8.30 -2.28
N ALA A 131 -3.54 8.45 -3.17
CA ALA A 131 -3.29 8.89 -4.54
C ALA A 131 -2.81 10.35 -4.55
N ALA A 132 -2.19 10.78 -5.65
CA ALA A 132 -1.60 12.11 -5.75
C ALA A 132 -2.62 13.27 -5.63
N ASP A 133 -3.91 13.00 -5.85
CA ASP A 133 -5.01 13.95 -5.75
C ASP A 133 -5.82 13.83 -4.45
N ASP A 134 -5.40 12.95 -3.53
CA ASP A 134 -6.07 12.61 -2.27
C ASP A 134 -7.54 12.14 -2.42
N GLY A 135 -7.99 11.85 -3.65
CA GLY A 135 -9.35 11.40 -3.94
C GLY A 135 -9.57 9.92 -3.70
N SER A 136 -8.49 9.13 -3.76
CA SER A 136 -8.50 7.69 -3.55
C SER A 136 -7.30 7.25 -2.72
N ALA A 137 -7.39 6.05 -2.17
CA ALA A 137 -6.28 5.42 -1.47
C ALA A 137 -6.23 3.92 -1.77
N THR A 138 -5.01 3.39 -1.88
CA THR A 138 -4.75 1.97 -2.05
C THR A 138 -4.35 1.37 -0.71
N VAL A 139 -5.04 0.30 -0.31
CA VAL A 139 -4.68 -0.53 0.83
C VAL A 139 -3.91 -1.74 0.34
N HIS A 140 -2.88 -2.10 1.09
CA HIS A 140 -2.17 -3.35 0.98
C HIS A 140 -2.09 -3.99 2.37
N VAL A 141 -2.45 -5.26 2.45
CA VAL A 141 -2.35 -6.04 3.68
C VAL A 141 -1.56 -7.30 3.38
N ALA A 142 -0.43 -7.48 4.07
CA ALA A 142 0.38 -8.69 4.03
C ALA A 142 0.30 -9.41 5.38
N ARG A 143 -0.20 -10.64 5.38
CA ARG A 143 -0.25 -11.53 6.53
C ARG A 143 0.98 -12.43 6.56
N LEU A 144 1.74 -12.32 7.64
CA LEU A 144 2.86 -13.17 7.96
C LEU A 144 2.39 -14.23 8.95
N LEU A 145 2.55 -15.51 8.58
CA LEU A 145 2.23 -16.64 9.44
C LEU A 145 3.49 -17.08 10.20
N ALA A 146 3.35 -17.40 11.48
CA ALA A 146 4.46 -18.00 12.22
C ALA A 146 4.83 -19.36 11.60
N SER A 147 6.12 -19.57 11.35
CA SER A 147 6.65 -20.92 11.16
C SER A 147 6.58 -21.66 12.49
N ALA A 148 6.33 -22.98 12.46
CA ALA A 148 6.34 -23.80 13.66
C ALA A 148 7.70 -23.64 14.36
N ALA A 149 7.70 -23.14 15.59
CA ALA A 149 8.93 -23.05 16.36
C ALA A 149 9.53 -24.46 16.53
N PRO A 150 10.87 -24.63 16.44
CA PRO A 150 11.47 -25.91 16.81
C PRO A 150 11.15 -26.19 18.27
N GLU A 151 10.48 -27.32 18.53
CA GLU A 151 10.23 -27.79 19.90
C GLU A 151 11.57 -27.90 20.64
N SER A 152 11.69 -27.22 21.78
CA SER A 152 12.91 -27.18 22.61
C SER A 152 13.00 -28.38 23.56
#